data_AF-A0A7X0LUE2-F1
#
_entry.id   AF-A0A7X0LUE2-F1
#
_cell.length_a   1.000
_cell.length_b   1.000
_cell.length_c   1.000
_cell.angle_alpha   90.00
_cell.angle_beta   90.00
_cell.angle_gamma   90.00
#
_symmetry.space_group_name_H-M   'P 1'
#
loop_
_entity.id
_entity.type
_entity.pdbx_description
1 polymer ?
#
loop_
_entity_poly.entity_id
_entity_poly.type
_entity_poly.pdbx_seq_one_letter_code
_entity_poly.pdbx_strand_id
1 'polypeptide(L)' 'MIEKMAINAKVNLIYVETILKIIGIAYIAEFAAQISKDAGQGSIASKIEMGGKILILAMAIPILTVLIETIIRLIPS' A
#
# COMPACT_ATOMS: atom_id res chain seq x y z
N MET A 1 6.31 -11.58 -15.42
CA MET A 1 7.05 -10.31 -15.64
C MET A 1 7.46 -9.67 -14.33
N ILE A 2 6.51 -9.42 -13.42
CA ILE A 2 6.76 -8.83 -12.10
C ILE A 2 7.70 -9.69 -11.24
N GLU A 3 7.52 -11.01 -11.24
CA GLU A 3 8.41 -11.96 -10.56
C GLU A 3 9.87 -11.85 -11.07
N LYS A 4 10.05 -11.74 -12.39
CA LYS A 4 11.37 -11.53 -13.01
C LYS A 4 11.98 -10.19 -12.61
N MET A 5 11.18 -9.12 -12.48
CA MET A 5 11.66 -7.81 -12.02
C MET A 5 12.10 -7.86 -10.54
N ALA A 6 11.33 -8.54 -9.68
CA ALA A 6 11.68 -8.73 -8.27
C ALA A 6 13.00 -9.48 -8.10
N ILE A 7 13.15 -10.60 -8.83
CA ILE A 7 14.36 -11.43 -8.83
C ILE A 7 15.58 -10.63 -9.32
N ASN A 8 15.43 -9.89 -10.43
CA ASN A 8 16.52 -9.08 -10.99
C ASN A 8 16.94 -7.92 -10.07
N ALA A 9 16.01 -7.34 -9.33
CA ALA A 9 16.27 -6.27 -8.37
C ALA A 9 16.80 -6.79 -7.01
N LYS A 10 16.92 -8.11 -6.81
CA LYS A 10 17.21 -8.76 -5.50
C LYS A 10 16.24 -8.33 -4.40
N VAL A 11 14.99 -8.04 -4.76
CA VAL A 11 13.93 -7.64 -3.83
C VAL A 11 13.08 -8.87 -3.53
N ASN A 12 12.72 -9.05 -2.25
CA ASN A 12 11.80 -10.12 -1.87
C ASN A 12 10.44 -9.92 -2.55
N LEU A 13 9.94 -10.98 -3.19
CA LEU A 13 8.66 -10.97 -3.92
C LEU A 13 7.49 -10.47 -3.06
N ILE A 14 7.52 -10.75 -1.76
CA ILE A 14 6.50 -10.32 -0.79
C ILE A 14 6.33 -8.79 -0.81
N TYR A 15 7.41 -8.01 -0.96
CA TYR A 15 7.32 -6.55 -0.98
C TYR A 15 6.68 -6.03 -2.26
N VAL A 16 7.05 -6.62 -3.40
CA VAL A 16 6.48 -6.26 -4.69
C VAL A 16 4.99 -6.60 -4.74
N GLU A 17 4.61 -7.77 -4.22
CA GLU A 17 3.21 -8.16 -4.07
C GLU A 17 2.44 -7.21 -3.14
N THR A 18 3.03 -6.81 -2.02
CA THR A 18 2.42 -5.87 -1.06
C THR A 18 2.19 -4.49 -1.68
N ILE A 19 3.17 -3.98 -2.44
CA ILE A 19 3.04 -2.70 -3.17
C ILE A 19 1.89 -2.78 -4.19
N LEU A 20 1.78 -3.87 -4.95
CA LEU A 20 0.69 -4.04 -5.91
C LEU A 20 -0.67 -4.11 -5.22
N LYS A 21 -0.77 -4.79 -4.08
CA LYS A 21 -1.99 -4.82 -3.26
C LYS A 21 -2.38 -3.41 -2.79
N ILE A 22 -1.42 -2.62 -2.32
CA ILE A 22 -1.64 -1.22 -1.92
C ILE A 22 -2.18 -0.39 -3.10
N ILE A 23 -1.57 -0.50 -4.28
CA ILE A 23 -2.01 0.21 -5.48
C ILE A 23 -3.44 -0.17 -5.85
N GLY A 24 -3.76 -1.47 -5.80
CA GLY A 24 -5.11 -1.97 -6.08
C GLY A 24 -6.15 -1.43 -5.09
N ILE A 25 -5.85 -1.47 -3.79
CA ILE A 25 -6.73 -0.94 -2.74
C ILE A 25 -6.96 0.56 -2.94
N ALA A 26 -5.90 1.32 -3.23
CA ALA A 26 -6.00 2.77 -3.45
C ALA A 26 -6.95 3.09 -4.61
N TYR A 27 -6.80 2.40 -5.74
CA TYR A 27 -7.63 2.63 -6.93
C TYR A 27 -9.10 2.26 -6.68
N ILE A 28 -9.35 1.11 -6.04
CA ILE A 28 -10.71 0.65 -5.73
C ILE A 28 -11.38 1.59 -4.72
N ALA A 29 -10.67 1.98 -3.66
CA ALA A 29 -11.21 2.86 -2.62
C ALA A 29 -11.54 4.26 -3.19
N GLU A 30 -10.65 4.83 -3.99
CA GLU A 30 -10.87 6.13 -4.64
C GLU A 30 -12.06 6.07 -5.60
N PHE A 31 -12.14 5.04 -6.44
CA PHE A 31 -13.26 4.85 -7.36
C PHE A 31 -14.60 4.71 -6.63
N ALA A 32 -14.66 3.89 -5.58
CA ALA A 32 -15.86 3.70 -4.78
C ALA A 32 -16.29 4.98 -4.03
N ALA A 33 -15.32 5.77 -3.55
CA ALA A 33 -15.58 7.05 -2.91
C ALA A 33 -16.13 8.08 -3.91
N GLN A 34 -15.57 8.16 -5.12
CA GLN A 34 -16.04 9.05 -6.18
C GLN A 34 -17.48 8.72 -6.60
N ILE A 35 -17.79 7.44 -6.87
CA ILE A 35 -19.18 7.02 -7.16
C ILE A 35 -20.13 7.41 -6.02
N SER A 36 -19.69 7.24 -4.77
CA SER A 36 -20.51 7.59 -3.61
C SER A 36 -20.75 9.11 -3.53
N LYS A 37 -19.76 9.95 -3.88
CA LYS A 37 -19.94 11.40 -3.98
C LYS A 37 -20.92 11.77 -5.11
N ASP A 38 -20.78 11.14 -6.26
CA ASP A 38 -21.65 11.37 -7.42
C ASP A 38 -23.12 11.00 -7.12
N ALA A 39 -23.34 10.00 -6.26
CA ALA A 39 -24.66 9.63 -5.75
C ALA A 39 -25.19 10.55 -4.63
N GLY A 40 -24.50 11.64 -4.31
CA GLY A 40 -24.84 12.57 -3.22
C GLY A 40 -24.52 12.03 -1.81
N GLN A 41 -23.83 10.89 -1.69
CA GLN A 41 -23.49 10.23 -0.42
C GLN A 41 -22.08 10.61 0.08
N GLY A 42 -21.84 11.90 0.29
CA GLY A 42 -20.53 12.40 0.71
C GLY A 42 -20.02 11.83 2.05
N SER A 43 -20.92 11.57 3.00
CA SER A 43 -20.56 10.97 4.30
C SER A 43 -20.07 9.53 4.17
N ILE A 44 -20.61 8.75 3.23
CA ILE A 44 -20.18 7.38 2.93
C ILE A 44 -18.84 7.42 2.20
N ALA A 45 -18.70 8.32 1.22
CA ALA A 45 -17.45 8.50 0.50
C ALA A 45 -16.26 8.77 1.42
N SER A 46 -16.42 9.68 2.40
CA SER A 46 -15.36 9.97 3.38
C SER A 46 -14.98 8.75 4.22
N LYS A 47 -15.94 7.88 4.55
CA LYS A 47 -15.66 6.63 5.28
C LYS A 47 -14.92 5.62 4.42
N ILE A 48 -15.24 5.53 3.12
CA ILE A 48 -14.53 4.68 2.16
C ILE A 48 -13.07 5.14 2.04
N GLU A 49 -12.83 6.44 1.83
CA GLU A 49 -11.47 6.99 1.76
C GLU A 49 -10.67 6.72 3.02
N MET A 50 -11.28 6.92 4.19
CA MET A 50 -10.64 6.68 5.48
C MET A 50 -10.30 5.20 5.66
N GLY A 51 -11.22 4.29 5.33
CA GLY A 51 -10.99 2.84 5.38
C GLY A 51 -9.86 2.40 4.45
N GLY A 52 -9.84 2.91 3.21
CA GLY A 52 -8.77 2.64 2.25
C GLY A 52 -7.40 3.07 2.76
N LYS A 53 -7.30 4.29 3.34
CA LYS A 53 -6.06 4.80 3.94
C LYS A 53 -5.59 3.94 5.12
N ILE A 54 -6.50 3.54 6.01
CA ILE A 54 -6.15 2.69 7.16
C ILE A 54 -5.60 1.34 6.70
N LEU A 55 -6.23 0.71 5.69
CA LEU A 55 -5.76 -0.56 5.13
C LEU A 55 -4.37 -0.43 4.51
N ILE A 56 -4.15 0.62 3.70
CA ILE A 56 -2.84 0.89 3.09
C ILE A 56 -1.76 1.10 4.16
N LEU A 57 -2.07 1.89 5.20
CA LEU A 57 -1.14 2.15 6.30
C LEU A 57 -0.79 0.87 7.06
N ALA A 58 -1.79 0.04 7.40
CA ALA A 58 -1.56 -1.23 8.08
C ALA A 58 -0.64 -2.16 7.26
N MET A 59 -0.83 -2.20 5.94
CA MET A 59 0.02 -2.99 5.03
C MET A 59 1.41 -2.39 4.83
N ALA A 60 1.60 -1.10 5.07
CA ALA A 60 2.91 -0.43 4.96
C ALA A 60 3.80 -0.68 6.19
N ILE A 61 3.24 -1.04 7.35
CA ILE A 61 4.00 -1.28 8.59
C ILE A 61 5.15 -2.27 8.40
N PRO A 62 4.96 -3.48 7.82
CA PRO A 62 6.04 -4.46 7.66
C PRO A 62 7.17 -3.95 6.76
N ILE A 63 6.83 -3.19 5.72
CA ILE A 63 7.82 -2.59 4.81
C ILE A 63 8.66 -1.55 5.57
N LEU A 64 8.02 -0.71 6.37
CA LEU A 64 8.69 0.26 7.24
C LEU A 64 9.62 -0.43 8.25
N THR A 65 9.18 -1.51 8.90
CA THR A 65 10.03 -2.28 9.82
C THR A 65 11.29 -2.80 9.15
N VAL A 66 11.15 -3.42 7.97
CA VAL A 66 12.29 -3.94 7.21
C VAL A 66 13.25 -2.83 6.77
N LEU A 67 12.72 -1.68 6.36
CA LEU A 67 13.54 -0.52 6.02
C LEU A 67 14.33 -0.03 7.23
N ILE A 68 13.69 0.10 8.40
CA ILE A 68 14.35 0.51 9.64
C ILE A 68 15.45 -0.49 10.02
N GLU A 69 15.15 -1.79 9.99
CA GLU A 69 16.15 -2.84 10.26
C GLU A 69 17.33 -2.77 9.29
N THR A 70 17.06 -2.52 8.00
CA THR A 70 18.09 -2.38 6.98
C THR A 70 18.97 -1.15 7.24
N ILE A 71 18.38 -0.03 7.64
CA ILE A 71 19.13 1.19 8.02
C ILE A 71 19.98 0.91 9.25
N ILE A 72 19.44 0.29 10.29
CA ILE A 72 20.18 -0.03 11.52
C ILE A 72 21.38 -0.94 11.21
N ARG A 73 21.23 -1.92 10.32
CA ARG A 73 22.33 -2.81 9.89
C ARG A 73 23.45 -2.08 9.11
N LEU A 74 23.15 -0.92 8.54
CA LEU A 74 24.12 -0.11 7.80
C LEU A 74 24.88 0.87 8.70
N ILE A 75 24.45 1.09 9.94
CA ILE A 75 25.18 1.91 10.91
C ILE A 75 26.39 1.09 11.42
N PRO A 76 27.63 1.52 11.14
CA PRO A 76 28.81 0.86 11.69
C PRO A 76 28.89 1.09 13.20
N SER A 77 29.37 0.08 13.93
CA SER A 77 29.56 0.09 15.38
C SER A 77 30.38 1.28 15.89
#